data_AF-A0A7K8UC07-F1
#
_entry.id   AF-A0A7K8UC07-F1
#
_cell.length_a   1.000
_cell.length_b   1.000
_cell.length_c   1.000
_cell.angle_alpha   90.00
_cell.angle_beta   90.00
_cell.angle_gamma   90.00
#
_symmetry.space_group_name_H-M   'P 1'
#
loop_
_entity.id
_entity.type
_entity.pdbx_description
1 polymer ?
#
loop_
_entity_poly.entity_id
_entity_poly.type
_entity_poly.pdbx_seq_one_letter_code
_entity_poly.pdbx_strand_id
1 'polypeptide(L)'
;CSGPLGIEGGIVSNQQITASSTHRALFGLQKWYPYYARLNKKGLVNAWTAAENDRWPWIQINLQKKMRVTGVITQGAKRIGSPEYVKSYKIAYSNDGKSWTMYKVKGTNEDMVFRGNVDNNTPYANSFTPPIKSQYVRLYPQVCRRHCTLRMELLGCELSGCSEPLGMKSGHIQDYQITASSVFRTLNMDMFTWEPRKARLDKQGKVNAWTSGHNDQSQWLQVDLLVPTKITGIITQGAKDFGHVQFVGSYKLAYSNDGEHWIIYQDEKQKKDKVFQGNFDNDTHRKNVIDPPIYARHVRILPWSWYGRITLRSELLGCTAED
;
A
#
# COMPACT_ATOMS: atom_id res chain seq x y z
N CYS A 1 -10.37 -5.00 -13.39
CA CYS A 1 -10.22 -5.04 -11.92
C CYS A 1 -9.43 -6.28 -11.52
N SER A 2 -8.11 -6.21 -11.56
CA SER A 2 -7.21 -7.34 -11.25
C SER A 2 -5.84 -6.86 -10.75
N GLY A 3 -5.73 -5.60 -10.33
CA GLY A 3 -4.49 -5.01 -9.85
C GLY A 3 -4.16 -5.46 -8.42
N PRO A 4 -2.89 -5.34 -7.99
CA PRO A 4 -2.50 -5.65 -6.62
C PRO A 4 -3.16 -4.67 -5.64
N LEU A 5 -3.70 -5.20 -4.53
CA LEU A 5 -4.26 -4.37 -3.45
C LEU A 5 -3.18 -3.82 -2.51
N GLY A 6 -1.95 -4.28 -2.67
CA GLY A 6 -0.75 -3.61 -2.19
C GLY A 6 -0.21 -4.18 -0.88
N ILE A 7 -0.33 -5.49 -0.71
CA ILE A 7 0.39 -6.23 0.34
C ILE A 7 1.89 -6.26 0.01
N GLU A 8 2.29 -6.47 -1.24
CA GLU A 8 3.68 -6.41 -1.71
C GLU A 8 4.27 -5.00 -1.54
N GLY A 9 3.59 -3.99 -2.09
CA GLY A 9 4.07 -2.60 -2.15
C GLY A 9 4.08 -1.83 -0.83
N GLY A 10 3.48 -2.36 0.24
CA GLY A 10 3.43 -1.69 1.55
C GLY A 10 2.19 -0.82 1.80
N ILE A 11 1.36 -0.62 0.77
CA ILE A 11 0.05 0.06 0.85
C ILE A 11 -0.80 -0.52 2.01
N VAL A 12 -0.85 -1.84 2.13
CA VAL A 12 -1.41 -2.52 3.30
C VAL A 12 -0.36 -2.47 4.42
N SER A 13 -0.66 -1.73 5.49
CA SER A 13 0.25 -1.54 6.62
C SER A 13 0.44 -2.81 7.46
N ASN A 14 1.49 -2.85 8.29
CA ASN A 14 1.75 -4.01 9.16
C ASN A 14 0.60 -4.28 10.13
N GLN A 15 -0.09 -3.24 10.59
CA GLN A 15 -1.24 -3.36 11.52
C GLN A 15 -2.49 -3.93 10.84
N GLN A 16 -2.56 -3.88 9.51
CA GLN A 16 -3.68 -4.45 8.75
C GLN A 16 -3.54 -5.95 8.51
N ILE A 17 -2.38 -6.54 8.84
CA ILE A 17 -2.08 -7.96 8.62
C ILE A 17 -1.98 -8.66 9.98
N THR A 18 -2.93 -9.53 10.27
CA THR A 18 -2.97 -10.31 11.53
C THR A 18 -3.07 -11.80 11.24
N ALA A 19 -2.77 -12.65 12.22
CA ALA A 19 -2.90 -14.09 12.07
C ALA A 19 -3.35 -14.74 13.38
N SER A 20 -3.77 -16.00 13.31
CA SER A 20 -4.09 -16.85 14.46
C SER A 20 -2.89 -17.07 15.37
N SER A 21 -1.72 -17.27 14.76
CA SER A 21 -0.49 -17.64 15.46
C SER A 21 0.75 -17.23 14.66
N THR A 22 1.91 -17.36 15.28
CA THR A 22 3.20 -17.01 14.67
C THR A 22 4.27 -17.97 15.16
N HIS A 23 5.01 -18.53 14.21
CA HIS A 23 6.17 -19.37 14.51
C HIS A 23 7.35 -18.53 15.02
N ARG A 24 8.04 -19.08 16.04
CA ARG A 24 9.26 -18.53 16.61
C ARG A 24 10.35 -19.58 16.54
N ALA A 25 11.44 -19.30 15.81
CA ALA A 25 12.61 -20.16 15.70
C ALA A 25 13.82 -19.55 16.44
N LEU A 26 14.87 -20.35 16.65
CA LEU A 26 16.15 -19.93 17.24
C LEU A 26 15.98 -19.15 18.56
N PHE A 27 15.43 -19.81 19.59
CA PHE A 27 15.19 -19.22 20.92
C PHE A 27 14.37 -17.90 20.89
N GLY A 28 13.54 -17.72 19.86
CA GLY A 28 12.69 -16.53 19.69
C GLY A 28 13.33 -15.37 18.92
N LEU A 29 14.55 -15.55 18.40
CA LEU A 29 15.26 -14.54 17.59
C LEU A 29 14.68 -14.43 16.17
N GLN A 30 14.15 -15.53 15.62
CA GLN A 30 13.49 -15.52 14.30
C GLN A 30 11.97 -15.59 14.46
N LYS A 31 11.30 -14.47 14.19
CA LYS A 31 9.84 -14.34 14.34
C LYS A 31 9.17 -14.16 12.98
N TRP A 32 8.45 -15.18 12.54
CA TRP A 32 7.79 -15.23 11.21
C TRP A 32 6.41 -14.56 11.26
N TYR A 33 6.41 -13.28 11.63
CA TYR A 33 5.20 -12.51 11.86
C TYR A 33 4.30 -12.35 10.63
N PRO A 34 2.99 -12.08 10.84
CA PRO A 34 2.01 -11.94 9.75
C PRO A 34 2.38 -10.85 8.74
N TYR A 35 2.94 -9.72 9.21
CA TYR A 35 3.31 -8.60 8.35
C TYR A 35 4.47 -8.90 7.37
N TYR A 36 5.14 -10.04 7.50
CA TYR A 36 6.11 -10.53 6.52
C TYR A 36 5.47 -11.30 5.36
N ALA A 37 4.16 -11.60 5.41
CA ALA A 37 3.42 -12.33 4.36
C ALA A 37 3.21 -11.52 3.06
N ARG A 38 4.22 -10.77 2.62
CA ARG A 38 4.19 -9.92 1.44
C ARG A 38 4.85 -10.63 0.27
N LEU A 39 4.17 -10.65 -0.89
CA LEU A 39 4.69 -11.26 -2.10
C LEU A 39 6.12 -10.75 -2.40
N ASN A 40 6.99 -11.63 -2.92
CA ASN A 40 8.37 -11.33 -3.29
C ASN A 40 9.27 -10.71 -2.21
N LYS A 41 8.84 -10.68 -0.94
CA LYS A 41 9.67 -10.15 0.15
C LYS A 41 10.98 -10.94 0.26
N LYS A 42 12.08 -10.19 0.38
CA LYS A 42 13.46 -10.69 0.52
C LYS A 42 13.91 -10.61 1.98
N GLY A 43 14.90 -11.42 2.34
CA GLY A 43 15.50 -11.46 3.68
C GLY A 43 15.58 -12.89 4.23
N LEU A 44 16.26 -13.04 5.38
CA LEU A 44 16.36 -14.32 6.10
C LEU A 44 15.00 -14.76 6.70
N VAL A 45 14.19 -13.78 7.11
CA VAL A 45 12.80 -13.97 7.54
C VAL A 45 11.95 -13.08 6.63
N ASN A 46 11.17 -13.72 5.76
CA ASN A 46 10.52 -13.04 4.65
C ASN A 46 9.09 -13.54 4.36
N ALA A 47 8.49 -14.30 5.26
CA ALA A 47 7.13 -14.78 5.14
C ALA A 47 6.46 -14.86 6.52
N TRP A 48 5.15 -15.10 6.53
CA TRP A 48 4.47 -15.56 7.73
C TRP A 48 4.53 -17.08 7.81
N THR A 49 4.73 -17.61 9.02
CA THR A 49 4.63 -19.04 9.30
C THR A 49 3.77 -19.23 10.54
N ALA A 50 2.78 -20.12 10.45
CA ALA A 50 1.93 -20.48 11.59
C ALA A 50 2.71 -21.24 12.68
N ALA A 51 2.28 -21.11 13.94
CA ALA A 51 2.86 -21.89 15.02
C ALA A 51 2.58 -23.40 14.83
N GLU A 52 3.50 -24.26 15.31
CA GLU A 52 3.41 -25.71 15.06
C GLU A 52 2.23 -26.39 15.77
N ASN A 53 1.78 -25.81 16.88
CA ASN A 53 0.65 -26.30 17.66
C ASN A 53 -0.70 -25.71 17.22
N ASP A 54 -0.72 -24.83 16.21
CA ASP A 54 -1.94 -24.25 15.67
C ASP A 54 -2.59 -25.20 14.65
N ARG A 55 -3.67 -25.86 15.07
CA ARG A 55 -4.42 -26.81 14.24
C ARG A 55 -5.24 -26.14 13.14
N TRP A 56 -5.55 -24.85 13.28
CA TRP A 56 -6.45 -24.12 12.38
C TRP A 56 -5.89 -22.74 12.05
N PRO A 57 -4.70 -22.68 11.41
CA PRO A 57 -4.05 -21.43 11.19
C PRO A 57 -4.83 -20.55 10.21
N TRP A 58 -4.82 -19.25 10.44
CA TRP A 58 -5.34 -18.27 9.50
C TRP A 58 -4.47 -17.03 9.47
N ILE A 59 -4.44 -16.39 8.31
CA ILE A 59 -3.94 -15.02 8.14
C ILE A 59 -5.06 -14.15 7.60
N GLN A 60 -5.16 -12.93 8.14
CA GLN A 60 -6.22 -11.97 7.88
C GLN A 60 -5.63 -10.67 7.35
N ILE A 61 -6.29 -10.14 6.33
CA ILE A 61 -6.01 -8.81 5.76
C ILE A 61 -7.23 -7.93 6.00
N ASN A 62 -7.02 -6.78 6.66
CA ASN A 62 -8.01 -5.71 6.79
C ASN A 62 -7.75 -4.65 5.73
N LEU A 63 -8.62 -4.56 4.72
CA LEU A 63 -8.50 -3.59 3.63
C LEU A 63 -8.95 -2.17 4.03
N GLN A 64 -9.36 -1.96 5.28
CA GLN A 64 -9.89 -0.73 5.88
C GLN A 64 -11.21 -0.20 5.29
N LYS A 65 -11.54 -0.61 4.06
CA LYS A 65 -12.81 -0.34 3.38
C LYS A 65 -13.26 -1.54 2.58
N LYS A 66 -14.53 -1.55 2.16
CA LYS A 66 -15.07 -2.60 1.28
C LYS A 66 -14.44 -2.50 -0.11
N MET A 67 -13.75 -3.55 -0.51
CA MET A 67 -13.08 -3.65 -1.81
C MET A 67 -13.67 -4.81 -2.61
N ARG A 68 -13.47 -4.79 -3.94
CA ARG A 68 -13.71 -5.95 -4.81
C ARG A 68 -12.43 -6.76 -4.90
N VAL A 69 -12.42 -7.95 -4.32
CA VAL A 69 -11.30 -8.89 -4.35
C VAL A 69 -11.59 -9.96 -5.40
N THR A 70 -10.72 -10.06 -6.39
CA THR A 70 -10.88 -10.89 -7.59
C THR A 70 -9.93 -12.07 -7.63
N GLY A 71 -8.93 -12.10 -6.75
CA GLY A 71 -8.03 -13.23 -6.63
C GLY A 71 -6.99 -13.04 -5.53
N VAL A 72 -6.10 -14.02 -5.45
CA VAL A 72 -4.97 -14.06 -4.54
C VAL A 72 -3.78 -14.70 -5.23
N ILE A 73 -2.60 -14.13 -5.01
CA ILE A 73 -1.32 -14.72 -5.39
C ILE A 73 -0.64 -15.24 -4.12
N THR A 74 -0.15 -16.46 -4.15
CA THR A 74 0.56 -17.09 -3.02
C THR A 74 1.99 -17.48 -3.40
N GLN A 75 2.89 -17.48 -2.43
CA GLN A 75 4.30 -17.91 -2.54
C GLN A 75 4.72 -18.55 -1.21
N GLY A 76 5.65 -19.49 -1.26
CA GLY A 76 6.26 -20.07 -0.05
C GLY A 76 7.45 -19.26 0.46
N ALA A 77 8.29 -19.89 1.29
CA ALA A 77 9.63 -19.40 1.62
C ALA A 77 10.60 -20.55 1.88
N LYS A 78 11.85 -20.22 2.15
CA LYS A 78 12.91 -21.19 2.46
C LYS A 78 13.48 -20.89 3.83
N ARG A 79 13.56 -21.90 4.69
CA ARG A 79 14.17 -21.79 6.02
C ARG A 79 15.30 -22.80 6.13
N ILE A 80 16.52 -22.33 6.38
CA ILE A 80 17.74 -23.14 6.55
C ILE A 80 17.82 -24.25 5.47
N GLY A 81 17.92 -23.86 4.19
CA GLY A 81 18.04 -24.85 3.12
C GLY A 81 16.72 -25.50 2.69
N SER A 82 15.65 -25.43 3.49
CA SER A 82 14.45 -26.24 3.32
C SER A 82 13.25 -25.43 2.80
N PRO A 83 12.56 -25.87 1.72
CA PRO A 83 11.38 -25.18 1.21
C PRO A 83 10.15 -25.47 2.08
N GLU A 84 9.39 -24.41 2.38
CA GLU A 84 8.15 -24.44 3.15
C GLU A 84 7.08 -23.63 2.41
N TYR A 85 5.88 -24.19 2.27
CA TYR A 85 4.79 -23.55 1.52
C TYR A 85 3.44 -24.20 1.79
N VAL A 86 2.37 -23.45 1.50
CA VAL A 86 0.99 -23.92 1.55
C VAL A 86 0.64 -24.60 0.21
N LYS A 87 0.20 -25.87 0.25
CA LYS A 87 -0.22 -26.67 -0.91
C LYS A 87 -1.70 -26.50 -1.26
N SER A 88 -2.55 -26.23 -0.27
CA SER A 88 -3.96 -25.92 -0.47
C SER A 88 -4.49 -25.07 0.67
N TYR A 89 -5.52 -24.27 0.40
CA TYR A 89 -6.11 -23.35 1.37
C TYR A 89 -7.57 -23.07 1.05
N LYS A 90 -8.31 -22.58 2.05
CA LYS A 90 -9.66 -22.02 1.90
C LYS A 90 -9.62 -20.50 2.12
N ILE A 91 -10.62 -19.79 1.59
CA ILE A 91 -10.77 -18.35 1.77
C ILE A 91 -12.09 -18.07 2.51
N ALA A 92 -12.05 -17.16 3.48
CA ALA A 92 -13.25 -16.58 4.08
C ALA A 92 -13.21 -15.06 3.98
N TYR A 93 -14.36 -14.42 4.05
CA TYR A 93 -14.47 -12.97 3.99
C TYR A 93 -15.53 -12.45 4.96
N SER A 94 -15.37 -11.19 5.37
CA SER A 94 -16.21 -10.54 6.38
C SER A 94 -16.25 -9.02 6.18
N ASN A 95 -17.41 -8.41 6.47
CA ASN A 95 -17.55 -6.95 6.47
C ASN A 95 -17.34 -6.31 7.85
N ASP A 96 -17.38 -7.09 8.94
CA ASP A 96 -17.31 -6.60 10.32
C ASP A 96 -16.11 -7.16 11.10
N GLY A 97 -15.39 -8.12 10.53
CA GLY A 97 -14.28 -8.85 11.15
C GLY A 97 -14.73 -9.88 12.20
N LYS A 98 -16.03 -10.01 12.47
CA LYS A 98 -16.63 -10.88 13.50
C LYS A 98 -17.37 -12.06 12.87
N SER A 99 -18.24 -11.80 11.90
CA SER A 99 -19.01 -12.81 11.17
C SER A 99 -18.31 -13.16 9.86
N TRP A 100 -18.02 -14.44 9.64
CA TRP A 100 -17.21 -14.90 8.52
C TRP A 100 -18.01 -15.81 7.59
N THR A 101 -17.90 -15.55 6.30
CA THR A 101 -18.50 -16.39 5.25
C THR A 101 -17.38 -17.10 4.49
N MET A 102 -17.47 -18.43 4.39
CA MET A 102 -16.54 -19.23 3.58
C MET A 102 -16.84 -19.02 2.08
N TYR A 103 -15.79 -18.89 1.29
CA TYR A 103 -15.91 -18.83 -0.16
C TYR A 103 -16.30 -20.21 -0.70
N LYS A 104 -17.37 -20.27 -1.49
CA LYS A 104 -17.99 -21.51 -1.94
C LYS A 104 -17.70 -21.81 -3.40
N VAL A 105 -17.77 -23.09 -3.76
CA VAL A 105 -17.77 -23.52 -5.16
C VAL A 105 -19.01 -22.96 -5.85
N LYS A 106 -18.87 -22.45 -7.07
CA LYS A 106 -19.97 -21.82 -7.81
C LYS A 106 -21.11 -22.82 -8.01
N GLY A 107 -22.31 -22.45 -7.54
CA GLY A 107 -23.52 -23.27 -7.68
C GLY A 107 -23.66 -24.39 -6.65
N THR A 108 -22.76 -24.49 -5.66
CA THR A 108 -22.88 -25.48 -4.58
C THR A 108 -22.77 -24.83 -3.20
N ASN A 109 -23.06 -25.61 -2.15
CA ASN A 109 -22.90 -25.18 -0.77
C ASN A 109 -21.55 -25.56 -0.15
N GLU A 110 -20.65 -26.16 -0.93
CA GLU A 110 -19.35 -26.65 -0.50
C GLU A 110 -18.29 -25.55 -0.45
N ASP A 111 -17.41 -25.60 0.54
CA ASP A 111 -16.28 -24.70 0.64
C ASP A 111 -15.30 -24.93 -0.52
N MET A 112 -14.92 -23.85 -1.19
CA MET A 112 -13.89 -23.89 -2.23
C MET A 112 -12.51 -24.15 -1.60
N VAL A 113 -11.84 -25.22 -2.05
CA VAL A 113 -10.45 -25.51 -1.72
C VAL A 113 -9.56 -25.08 -2.88
N PHE A 114 -8.76 -24.04 -2.67
CA PHE A 114 -7.82 -23.54 -3.66
C PHE A 114 -6.53 -24.33 -3.64
N ARG A 115 -5.96 -24.55 -4.82
CA ARG A 115 -4.60 -25.08 -4.97
C ARG A 115 -3.59 -23.97 -4.65
N GLY A 116 -2.62 -24.30 -3.81
CA GLY A 116 -1.49 -23.45 -3.45
C GLY A 116 -0.24 -23.75 -4.26
N ASN A 117 0.91 -23.55 -3.64
CA ASN A 117 2.21 -23.61 -4.29
C ASN A 117 2.74 -25.06 -4.39
N VAL A 118 3.62 -25.27 -5.37
CA VAL A 118 4.39 -26.51 -5.55
C VAL A 118 5.84 -26.39 -5.11
N ASP A 119 6.32 -25.17 -4.89
CA ASP A 119 7.66 -24.83 -4.44
C ASP A 119 7.63 -23.60 -3.51
N ASN A 120 8.81 -23.11 -3.11
CA ASN A 120 8.94 -21.97 -2.20
C ASN A 120 8.98 -20.58 -2.86
N ASN A 121 9.12 -20.48 -4.18
CA ASN A 121 9.48 -19.22 -4.84
C ASN A 121 8.62 -18.85 -6.05
N THR A 122 7.94 -19.78 -6.71
CA THR A 122 7.09 -19.48 -7.86
C THR A 122 5.75 -18.93 -7.35
N PRO A 123 5.37 -17.69 -7.73
CA PRO A 123 4.05 -17.15 -7.43
C PRO A 123 2.97 -18.00 -8.09
N TYR A 124 1.90 -18.31 -7.37
CA TYR A 124 0.76 -19.05 -7.89
C TYR A 124 -0.51 -18.24 -7.68
N ALA A 125 -1.21 -17.91 -8.77
CA ALA A 125 -2.40 -17.08 -8.76
C ALA A 125 -3.67 -17.93 -8.80
N ASN A 126 -4.64 -17.60 -7.95
CA ASN A 126 -6.01 -18.11 -8.02
C ASN A 126 -6.98 -16.96 -8.17
N SER A 127 -7.99 -17.13 -9.03
CA SER A 127 -9.06 -16.16 -9.23
C SER A 127 -10.33 -16.56 -8.48
N PHE A 128 -11.09 -15.56 -8.04
CA PHE A 128 -12.38 -15.73 -7.38
C PHE A 128 -13.50 -15.46 -8.39
N THR A 129 -14.26 -16.51 -8.73
CA THR A 129 -15.46 -16.43 -9.59
C THR A 129 -16.66 -17.06 -8.86
N PRO A 130 -17.56 -16.25 -8.26
CA PRO A 130 -17.66 -14.79 -8.36
C PRO A 130 -16.64 -14.01 -7.51
N PRO A 131 -16.37 -12.73 -7.82
CA PRO A 131 -15.49 -11.88 -7.03
C PRO A 131 -16.09 -11.55 -5.66
N ILE A 132 -15.24 -11.42 -4.64
CA ILE A 132 -15.62 -11.14 -3.26
C ILE A 132 -15.75 -9.62 -3.07
N LYS A 133 -16.84 -9.16 -2.43
CA LYS A 133 -17.00 -7.75 -2.02
C LYS A 133 -16.96 -7.66 -0.50
N SER A 134 -15.82 -7.25 0.05
CA SER A 134 -15.57 -7.37 1.49
C SER A 134 -14.48 -6.41 1.97
N GLN A 135 -14.47 -6.08 3.26
CA GLN A 135 -13.38 -5.35 3.91
C GLN A 135 -12.28 -6.28 4.43
N TYR A 136 -12.68 -7.43 4.98
CA TYR A 136 -11.76 -8.41 5.54
C TYR A 136 -11.70 -9.65 4.66
N VAL A 137 -10.50 -10.18 4.50
CA VAL A 137 -10.23 -11.46 3.82
C VAL A 137 -9.33 -12.30 4.72
N ARG A 138 -9.70 -13.57 4.92
CA ARG A 138 -8.91 -14.57 5.65
C ARG A 138 -8.53 -15.71 4.72
N LEU A 139 -7.29 -16.16 4.84
CA LEU A 139 -6.79 -17.37 4.20
C LEU A 139 -6.50 -18.42 5.28
N TYR A 140 -7.05 -19.61 5.07
CA TYR A 140 -6.92 -20.77 5.95
C TYR A 140 -6.10 -21.85 5.25
N PRO A 141 -4.80 -22.01 5.54
CA PRO A 141 -4.02 -23.13 5.06
C PRO A 141 -4.68 -24.46 5.45
N GLN A 142 -4.74 -25.42 4.52
CA GLN A 142 -5.29 -26.75 4.76
C GLN A 142 -4.18 -27.80 4.73
N VAL A 143 -3.39 -27.81 3.65
CA VAL A 143 -2.26 -28.72 3.50
C VAL A 143 -1.00 -27.91 3.29
N CYS A 144 0.06 -28.23 4.04
CA CYS A 144 1.33 -27.50 4.02
C CYS A 144 2.50 -28.46 3.81
N ARG A 145 3.58 -27.99 3.18
CA ARG A 145 4.86 -28.71 3.14
C ARG A 145 5.72 -28.24 4.31
N ARG A 146 5.99 -29.16 5.25
CA ARG A 146 6.71 -28.93 6.52
C ARG A 146 5.96 -27.98 7.45
N HIS A 147 5.90 -26.70 7.10
CA HIS A 147 5.17 -25.68 7.87
C HIS A 147 4.29 -24.85 6.94
N CYS A 148 3.20 -24.31 7.50
CA CYS A 148 2.31 -23.41 6.79
C CYS A 148 2.97 -22.03 6.68
N THR A 149 3.80 -21.89 5.66
CA THR A 149 4.58 -20.68 5.37
C THR A 149 4.04 -20.00 4.11
N LEU A 150 3.78 -18.70 4.18
CA LEU A 150 3.09 -17.96 3.13
C LEU A 150 3.61 -16.52 2.97
N ARG A 151 3.81 -16.14 1.70
CA ARG A 151 3.77 -14.77 1.19
C ARG A 151 2.56 -14.64 0.27
N MET A 152 1.88 -13.49 0.28
CA MET A 152 0.70 -13.30 -0.56
C MET A 152 0.54 -11.87 -1.07
N GLU A 153 -0.29 -11.74 -2.10
CA GLU A 153 -0.87 -10.49 -2.59
C GLU A 153 -2.34 -10.73 -2.91
N LEU A 154 -3.22 -9.79 -2.57
CA LEU A 154 -4.62 -9.84 -2.97
C LEU A 154 -4.79 -9.03 -4.24
N LEU A 155 -5.58 -9.55 -5.17
CA LEU A 155 -5.90 -8.87 -6.42
C LEU A 155 -7.31 -8.31 -6.37
N GLY A 156 -7.51 -7.11 -6.91
CA GLY A 156 -8.79 -6.44 -6.81
C GLY A 156 -8.78 -4.99 -7.29
N CYS A 157 -9.80 -4.28 -6.85
CA CYS A 157 -9.97 -2.84 -7.04
C CYS A 157 -10.99 -2.30 -6.04
N GLU A 158 -11.12 -0.99 -5.98
CA GLU A 158 -12.18 -0.34 -5.22
C GLU A 158 -13.56 -0.55 -5.84
N LEU A 159 -14.61 -0.57 -5.02
CA LEU A 159 -15.98 -0.77 -5.51
C LEU A 159 -16.48 0.37 -6.40
N SER A 160 -16.02 1.59 -6.14
CA SER A 160 -16.40 2.82 -6.86
C SER A 160 -15.71 2.97 -8.22
N GLY A 161 -14.75 2.11 -8.58
CA GLY A 161 -14.01 2.21 -9.85
C GLY A 161 -13.03 3.39 -9.96
N CYS A 162 -13.03 4.33 -9.00
CA CYS A 162 -12.32 5.60 -9.07
C CYS A 162 -11.06 5.62 -8.19
N SER A 163 -10.14 4.69 -8.39
CA SER A 163 -8.93 4.56 -7.55
C SER A 163 -7.66 4.34 -8.34
N GLU A 164 -7.69 4.71 -9.62
CA GLU A 164 -6.59 4.49 -10.56
C GLU A 164 -5.53 5.61 -10.40
N PRO A 165 -4.25 5.32 -10.68
CA PRO A 165 -3.21 6.34 -10.72
C PRO A 165 -3.53 7.46 -11.71
N LEU A 166 -3.51 8.71 -11.26
CA LEU A 166 -3.83 9.88 -12.09
C LEU A 166 -2.68 10.30 -13.01
N GLY A 167 -1.45 9.85 -12.74
CA GLY A 167 -0.38 9.94 -13.71
C GLY A 167 0.96 10.44 -13.22
N MET A 168 1.20 10.51 -11.91
CA MET A 168 2.50 10.93 -11.37
C MET A 168 3.59 9.95 -11.79
N LYS A 169 3.38 8.64 -11.59
CA LYS A 169 4.36 7.61 -11.95
C LYS A 169 4.45 7.37 -13.45
N SER A 170 3.32 7.36 -14.15
CA SER A 170 3.28 7.05 -15.60
C SER A 170 3.81 8.19 -16.46
N GLY A 171 3.87 9.42 -15.94
CA GLY A 171 4.23 10.60 -16.71
C GLY A 171 3.07 11.23 -17.46
N HIS A 172 1.83 10.74 -17.26
CA HIS A 172 0.64 11.37 -17.82
C HIS A 172 0.44 12.79 -17.25
N ILE A 173 0.67 12.97 -15.94
CA ILE A 173 0.87 14.31 -15.36
C ILE A 173 2.26 14.78 -15.77
N GLN A 174 2.34 15.85 -16.55
CA GLN A 174 3.59 16.40 -17.10
C GLN A 174 4.39 17.19 -16.05
N ASP A 175 5.68 17.39 -16.30
CA ASP A 175 6.57 18.06 -15.34
C ASP A 175 6.13 19.49 -14.97
N TYR A 176 5.57 20.23 -15.93
CA TYR A 176 5.10 21.61 -15.70
C TYR A 176 3.88 21.68 -14.77
N GLN A 177 3.15 20.56 -14.62
CA GLN A 177 1.98 20.47 -13.75
C GLN A 177 2.37 20.31 -12.27
N ILE A 178 3.65 20.07 -11.96
CA ILE A 178 4.13 19.80 -10.61
C ILE A 178 5.02 20.95 -10.15
N THR A 179 4.54 21.72 -9.17
CA THR A 179 5.26 22.87 -8.60
C THR A 179 5.42 22.71 -7.09
N ALA A 180 6.31 23.48 -6.47
CA ALA A 180 6.52 23.44 -5.03
C ALA A 180 6.86 24.81 -4.47
N SER A 181 6.73 24.95 -3.15
CA SER A 181 7.11 26.15 -2.39
C SER A 181 8.60 26.46 -2.46
N SER A 182 9.45 25.43 -2.41
CA SER A 182 10.90 25.56 -2.43
C SER A 182 11.56 24.25 -2.87
N VAL A 183 12.85 24.30 -3.17
CA VAL A 183 13.63 23.17 -3.68
C VAL A 183 15.00 23.11 -3.00
N PHE A 184 15.42 21.92 -2.60
CA PHE A 184 16.75 21.65 -2.06
C PHE A 184 17.75 21.26 -3.15
N ARG A 185 19.01 21.68 -2.99
CA ARG A 185 20.15 21.29 -3.81
C ARG A 185 21.22 20.65 -2.94
N THR A 186 21.55 19.38 -3.19
CA THR A 186 22.65 18.74 -2.47
C THR A 186 23.98 19.35 -2.93
N LEU A 187 24.84 19.74 -1.98
CA LEU A 187 26.13 20.40 -2.23
C LEU A 187 26.04 21.69 -3.06
N ASN A 188 24.87 22.34 -3.13
CA ASN A 188 24.61 23.48 -4.01
C ASN A 188 24.95 23.22 -5.49
N MET A 189 24.89 21.96 -5.94
CA MET A 189 25.14 21.59 -7.32
C MET A 189 23.83 21.39 -8.08
N ASP A 190 23.69 22.01 -9.26
CA ASP A 190 22.46 21.91 -10.05
C ASP A 190 22.12 20.47 -10.46
N MET A 191 23.14 19.64 -10.73
CA MET A 191 22.97 18.21 -11.03
C MET A 191 22.26 17.44 -9.89
N PHE A 192 22.38 17.93 -8.65
CA PHE A 192 21.77 17.33 -7.46
C PHE A 192 20.58 18.14 -6.92
N THR A 193 19.81 18.77 -7.81
CA THR A 193 18.59 19.50 -7.46
C THR A 193 17.38 18.57 -7.32
N TRP A 194 16.69 18.62 -6.17
CA TRP A 194 15.52 17.80 -5.83
C TRP A 194 14.20 18.46 -6.25
N GLU A 195 14.05 18.70 -7.55
CA GLU A 195 12.95 19.45 -8.14
C GLU A 195 11.56 18.80 -7.96
N PRO A 196 10.47 19.59 -7.95
CA PRO A 196 9.10 19.09 -7.79
C PRO A 196 8.72 18.02 -8.83
N ARG A 197 9.14 18.17 -10.09
CA ARG A 197 8.91 17.19 -11.17
C ARG A 197 9.44 15.77 -10.88
N LYS A 198 10.35 15.63 -9.91
CA LYS A 198 10.91 14.33 -9.48
C LYS A 198 10.08 13.66 -8.39
N ALA A 199 9.04 14.30 -7.87
CA ALA A 199 8.15 13.78 -6.81
C ALA A 199 7.22 12.63 -7.27
N ARG A 200 7.70 11.75 -8.14
CA ARG A 200 6.90 10.68 -8.77
C ARG A 200 7.13 9.37 -8.02
N LEU A 201 6.05 8.64 -7.72
CA LEU A 201 6.13 7.35 -7.04
C LEU A 201 7.09 6.38 -7.77
N ASP A 202 7.91 5.65 -7.01
CA ASP A 202 8.91 4.70 -7.51
C ASP A 202 9.96 5.26 -8.47
N LYS A 203 10.09 6.59 -8.59
CA LYS A 203 11.16 7.21 -9.37
C LYS A 203 12.52 6.70 -8.87
N GLN A 204 13.38 6.33 -9.83
CA GLN A 204 14.72 5.80 -9.60
C GLN A 204 15.78 6.85 -9.99
N GLY A 205 17.01 6.64 -9.52
CA GLY A 205 18.16 7.52 -9.79
C GLY A 205 18.76 8.11 -8.51
N LYS A 206 19.87 8.85 -8.66
CA LYS A 206 20.57 9.49 -7.54
C LYS A 206 19.74 10.59 -6.88
N VAL A 207 18.99 11.33 -7.69
CA VAL A 207 18.01 12.33 -7.23
C VAL A 207 16.68 11.96 -7.83
N ASN A 208 15.79 11.45 -7.00
CA ASN A 208 14.60 10.74 -7.42
C ASN A 208 13.35 11.15 -6.65
N ALA A 209 13.37 12.27 -5.94
CA ALA A 209 12.23 12.81 -5.21
C ALA A 209 12.24 14.34 -5.28
N TRP A 210 11.19 14.95 -4.76
CA TRP A 210 11.23 16.36 -4.38
C TRP A 210 11.67 16.48 -2.92
N THR A 211 12.51 17.47 -2.65
CA THR A 211 12.91 17.85 -1.28
C THR A 211 12.79 19.37 -1.15
N SER A 212 12.12 19.83 -0.10
CA SER A 212 11.96 21.27 0.14
C SER A 212 13.28 21.92 0.56
N GLY A 213 13.48 23.18 0.18
CA GLY A 213 14.66 23.96 0.55
C GLY A 213 14.72 24.29 2.04
N HIS A 214 13.56 24.40 2.70
CA HIS A 214 13.43 24.67 4.13
C HIS A 214 12.61 23.56 4.82
N ASN A 215 12.93 23.26 6.07
CA ASN A 215 12.22 22.28 6.89
C ASN A 215 11.24 22.99 7.84
N ASP A 216 10.15 23.50 7.31
CA ASP A 216 9.08 24.14 8.07
C ASP A 216 7.69 23.69 7.56
N GLN A 217 6.64 24.04 8.30
CA GLN A 217 5.27 23.63 7.97
C GLN A 217 4.59 24.53 6.91
N SER A 218 5.30 25.51 6.35
CA SER A 218 4.78 26.36 5.27
C SER A 218 5.05 25.77 3.89
N GLN A 219 5.83 24.68 3.82
CA GLN A 219 6.19 24.03 2.58
C GLN A 219 5.00 23.29 1.94
N TRP A 220 5.01 23.22 0.62
CA TRP A 220 3.99 22.50 -0.15
C TRP A 220 4.54 21.94 -1.45
N LEU A 221 3.99 20.80 -1.86
CA LEU A 221 4.09 20.26 -3.22
C LEU A 221 2.70 20.33 -3.85
N GLN A 222 2.61 20.94 -5.04
CA GLN A 222 1.37 21.18 -5.75
C GLN A 222 1.34 20.37 -7.05
N VAL A 223 0.17 19.85 -7.37
CA VAL A 223 -0.13 19.18 -8.63
C VAL A 223 -1.35 19.87 -9.26
N ASP A 224 -1.21 20.35 -10.49
CA ASP A 224 -2.30 20.82 -11.33
C ASP A 224 -2.79 19.67 -12.23
N LEU A 225 -4.01 19.20 -12.01
CA LEU A 225 -4.62 18.11 -12.79
C LEU A 225 -5.21 18.60 -14.12
N LEU A 226 -5.14 19.90 -14.41
CA LEU A 226 -5.68 20.61 -15.58
C LEU A 226 -7.20 20.64 -15.69
N VAL A 227 -7.87 19.57 -15.24
CA VAL A 227 -9.32 19.44 -15.20
C VAL A 227 -9.80 19.08 -13.79
N PRO A 228 -11.00 19.52 -13.38
CA PRO A 228 -11.61 19.07 -12.13
C PRO A 228 -11.70 17.54 -12.09
N THR A 229 -11.02 16.95 -11.10
CA THR A 229 -10.85 15.50 -10.99
C THR A 229 -11.33 15.04 -9.63
N LYS A 230 -11.90 13.84 -9.56
CA LYS A 230 -12.28 13.21 -8.30
C LYS A 230 -11.06 12.49 -7.72
N ILE A 231 -10.46 13.05 -6.67
CA ILE A 231 -9.32 12.47 -5.95
C ILE A 231 -9.84 11.65 -4.76
N THR A 232 -9.52 10.36 -4.74
CA THR A 232 -9.99 9.38 -3.76
C THR A 232 -8.87 8.85 -2.87
N GLY A 233 -7.62 9.14 -3.21
CA GLY A 233 -6.49 8.72 -2.41
C GLY A 233 -5.18 9.31 -2.87
N ILE A 234 -4.16 9.02 -2.07
CA ILE A 234 -2.78 9.40 -2.34
C ILE A 234 -1.87 8.30 -1.82
N ILE A 235 -0.81 8.02 -2.58
CA ILE A 235 0.30 7.16 -2.16
C ILE A 235 1.52 8.05 -1.97
N THR A 236 2.21 7.90 -0.84
CA THR A 236 3.46 8.62 -0.55
C THR A 236 4.61 7.65 -0.31
N GLN A 237 5.83 8.09 -0.62
CA GLN A 237 7.06 7.34 -0.47
C GLN A 237 8.21 8.33 -0.18
N GLY A 238 9.16 7.96 0.68
CA GLY A 238 10.34 8.79 0.98
C GLY A 238 11.46 8.63 -0.06
N ALA A 239 12.68 9.03 0.30
CA ALA A 239 13.89 8.78 -0.50
C ALA A 239 15.16 8.72 0.37
N LYS A 240 16.31 8.53 -0.29
CA LYS A 240 17.63 8.56 0.34
C LYS A 240 18.53 9.51 -0.41
N ASP A 241 19.21 10.38 0.33
CA ASP A 241 20.24 11.30 -0.18
C ASP A 241 21.59 10.83 0.37
N PHE A 242 22.49 10.34 -0.50
CA PHE A 242 23.79 9.75 -0.10
C PHE A 242 23.73 8.76 1.08
N GLY A 243 22.71 7.91 1.10
CA GLY A 243 22.50 6.92 2.17
C GLY A 243 21.72 7.43 3.39
N HIS A 244 21.51 8.74 3.51
CA HIS A 244 20.68 9.33 4.56
C HIS A 244 19.20 9.22 4.20
N VAL A 245 18.45 8.50 5.03
CA VAL A 245 17.00 8.31 4.89
C VAL A 245 16.25 9.62 5.17
N GLN A 246 15.33 9.99 4.29
CA GLN A 246 14.49 11.19 4.41
C GLN A 246 13.06 10.90 3.94
N PHE A 247 12.07 11.34 4.71
CA PHE A 247 10.66 11.10 4.38
C PHE A 247 9.71 12.02 5.15
N VAL A 248 8.50 12.21 4.61
CA VAL A 248 7.40 12.88 5.31
C VAL A 248 6.63 11.87 6.17
N GLY A 249 6.58 12.12 7.48
CA GLY A 249 5.94 11.28 8.49
C GLY A 249 4.45 11.57 8.68
N SER A 250 4.01 12.81 8.46
CA SER A 250 2.59 13.16 8.39
C SER A 250 2.40 14.40 7.53
N TYR A 251 1.20 14.56 6.96
CA TYR A 251 0.87 15.67 6.09
C TYR A 251 -0.63 16.01 6.14
N LYS A 252 -0.96 17.22 5.72
CA LYS A 252 -2.33 17.65 5.40
C LYS A 252 -2.48 17.75 3.88
N LEU A 253 -3.72 17.79 3.41
CA LEU A 253 -4.03 18.07 2.01
C LEU A 253 -4.79 19.39 1.93
N ALA A 254 -4.49 20.19 0.93
CA ALA A 254 -5.30 21.33 0.54
C ALA A 254 -5.67 21.20 -0.94
N TYR A 255 -6.80 21.77 -1.34
CA TYR A 255 -7.29 21.68 -2.70
C TYR A 255 -7.92 23.00 -3.16
N SER A 256 -7.93 23.21 -4.47
CA SER A 256 -8.41 24.44 -5.10
C SER A 256 -8.87 24.18 -6.53
N ASN A 257 -9.81 24.99 -7.03
CA ASN A 257 -10.25 24.97 -8.44
C ASN A 257 -9.68 26.12 -9.27
N ASP A 258 -9.22 27.19 -8.63
CA ASP A 258 -8.67 28.40 -9.26
C ASP A 258 -7.15 28.55 -9.08
N GLY A 259 -6.56 27.80 -8.14
CA GLY A 259 -5.15 27.90 -7.77
C GLY A 259 -4.84 29.02 -6.77
N GLU A 260 -5.82 29.85 -6.42
CA GLU A 260 -5.68 31.03 -5.56
C GLU A 260 -6.32 30.81 -4.19
N HIS A 261 -7.55 30.30 -4.16
CA HIS A 261 -8.29 30.01 -2.94
C HIS A 261 -8.13 28.54 -2.57
N TRP A 262 -7.56 28.28 -1.40
CA TRP A 262 -7.22 26.94 -0.94
C TRP A 262 -8.08 26.51 0.26
N ILE A 263 -8.67 25.34 0.15
CA ILE A 263 -9.42 24.70 1.23
C ILE A 263 -8.59 23.57 1.80
N ILE A 264 -8.37 23.56 3.12
CA ILE A 264 -7.70 22.45 3.81
C ILE A 264 -8.71 21.32 3.99
N TYR A 265 -8.30 20.10 3.67
CA TYR A 265 -9.13 18.91 3.84
C TYR A 265 -9.36 18.60 5.33
N GLN A 266 -10.62 18.44 5.72
CA GLN A 266 -11.05 18.26 7.11
C GLN A 266 -11.64 16.87 7.35
N ASP A 267 -11.51 16.37 8.58
CA ASP A 267 -12.20 15.18 9.05
C ASP A 267 -13.67 15.53 9.35
N GLU A 268 -14.63 14.96 8.61
CA GLU A 268 -16.07 15.26 8.79
C GLU A 268 -16.56 15.02 10.21
N LYS A 269 -16.02 14.01 10.91
CA LYS A 269 -16.47 13.65 12.26
C LYS A 269 -16.00 14.64 13.31
N GLN A 270 -14.82 15.22 13.11
CA GLN A 270 -14.17 16.09 14.09
C GLN A 270 -14.20 17.57 13.71
N LYS A 271 -14.57 17.91 12.47
CA LYS A 271 -14.53 19.26 11.89
C LYS A 271 -13.17 19.97 12.11
N LYS A 272 -12.09 19.19 12.02
CA LYS A 272 -10.71 19.65 12.16
C LYS A 272 -9.90 19.22 10.95
N ASP A 273 -8.83 19.95 10.66
CA ASP A 273 -7.86 19.58 9.63
C ASP A 273 -7.44 18.11 9.76
N LYS A 274 -7.61 17.35 8.69
CA LYS A 274 -7.21 15.96 8.66
C LYS A 274 -5.69 15.87 8.54
N VAL A 275 -5.05 15.28 9.54
CA VAL A 275 -3.63 14.90 9.47
C VAL A 275 -3.52 13.45 9.02
N PHE A 276 -3.00 13.24 7.82
CA PHE A 276 -2.72 11.92 7.27
C PHE A 276 -1.38 11.40 7.81
N GLN A 277 -1.36 10.12 8.20
CA GLN A 277 -0.15 9.45 8.60
C GLN A 277 0.63 9.03 7.35
N GLY A 278 1.83 9.58 7.19
CA GLY A 278 2.72 9.37 6.07
C GLY A 278 3.63 8.15 6.25
N ASN A 279 4.86 8.28 5.77
CA ASN A 279 5.84 7.20 5.72
C ASN A 279 6.58 7.04 7.06
N PHE A 280 7.10 5.85 7.30
CA PHE A 280 8.00 5.56 8.43
C PHE A 280 9.41 5.14 7.96
N ASP A 281 9.61 5.04 6.66
CA ASP A 281 10.88 4.77 6.00
C ASP A 281 10.94 5.44 4.62
N ASN A 282 12.04 5.23 3.89
CA ASN A 282 12.27 5.86 2.60
C ASN A 282 11.64 5.14 1.39
N ASP A 283 11.14 3.92 1.53
CA ASP A 283 10.91 3.05 0.36
C ASP A 283 9.54 2.40 0.33
N THR A 284 8.95 2.11 1.49
CA THR A 284 7.61 1.52 1.54
C THR A 284 6.57 2.54 1.12
N HIS A 285 5.60 2.09 0.33
CA HIS A 285 4.46 2.92 -0.04
C HIS A 285 3.52 3.09 1.15
N ARG A 286 3.06 4.32 1.36
CA ARG A 286 1.97 4.61 2.28
C ARG A 286 0.78 5.13 1.49
N LYS A 287 -0.30 4.35 1.43
CA LYS A 287 -1.57 4.80 0.84
C LYS A 287 -2.46 5.39 1.94
N ASN A 288 -2.99 6.56 1.67
CA ASN A 288 -4.10 7.14 2.44
C ASN A 288 -5.31 7.29 1.52
N VAL A 289 -6.47 6.85 2.02
CA VAL A 289 -7.76 7.05 1.38
C VAL A 289 -8.30 8.41 1.80
N ILE A 290 -8.89 9.12 0.85
CA ILE A 290 -9.53 10.41 1.07
C ILE A 290 -11.04 10.16 1.01
N ASP A 291 -11.67 10.19 2.17
CA ASP A 291 -13.09 9.92 2.37
C ASP A 291 -13.66 10.96 3.35
N PRO A 292 -14.57 11.85 2.90
CA PRO A 292 -15.12 11.96 1.54
C PRO A 292 -14.07 12.34 0.46
N PRO A 293 -14.27 11.96 -0.82
CA PRO A 293 -13.33 12.30 -1.90
C PRO A 293 -13.26 13.81 -2.17
N ILE A 294 -12.11 14.29 -2.63
CA ILE A 294 -11.90 15.68 -3.04
C ILE A 294 -12.30 15.83 -4.51
N TYR A 295 -13.01 16.92 -4.83
CA TYR A 295 -13.30 17.32 -6.22
C TYR A 295 -12.58 18.63 -6.50
N ALA A 296 -11.45 18.57 -7.20
CA ALA A 296 -10.62 19.74 -7.44
C ALA A 296 -9.75 19.60 -8.68
N ARG A 297 -9.31 20.74 -9.22
CA ARG A 297 -8.25 20.80 -10.25
C ARG A 297 -6.85 20.78 -9.64
N HIS A 298 -6.64 21.52 -8.55
CA HIS A 298 -5.33 21.64 -7.89
C HIS A 298 -5.34 20.93 -6.54
N VAL A 299 -4.25 20.21 -6.25
CA VAL A 299 -4.02 19.55 -4.97
C VAL A 299 -2.65 19.92 -4.43
N ARG A 300 -2.60 20.29 -3.15
CA ARG A 300 -1.37 20.53 -2.38
C ARG A 300 -1.20 19.49 -1.30
N ILE A 301 0.01 18.96 -1.20
CA ILE A 301 0.48 18.14 -0.09
C ILE A 301 1.26 19.06 0.85
N LEU A 302 0.81 19.16 2.09
CA LEU A 302 1.34 20.06 3.11
C LEU A 302 2.05 19.23 4.20
N PRO A 303 3.38 19.10 4.18
CA PRO A 303 4.13 18.33 5.16
C PRO A 303 3.92 18.89 6.58
N TRP A 304 3.63 17.99 7.53
CA TRP A 304 3.34 18.36 8.92
C TRP A 304 4.40 17.84 9.89
N SER A 305 4.90 16.62 9.66
CA SER A 305 6.09 16.07 10.32
C SER A 305 6.93 15.27 9.34
N TRP A 306 8.24 15.15 9.59
CA TRP A 306 9.20 14.49 8.70
C TRP A 306 10.40 13.93 9.48
N TYR A 307 11.17 13.08 8.82
CA TYR A 307 12.45 12.57 9.29
C TYR A 307 13.56 13.05 8.37
N GLY A 308 14.60 13.68 8.95
CA GLY A 308 15.70 14.28 8.19
C GLY A 308 15.29 15.56 7.46
N ARG A 309 14.77 15.42 6.24
CA ARG A 309 14.24 16.54 5.42
C ARG A 309 12.87 16.18 4.88
N ILE A 310 12.07 17.20 4.59
CA ILE A 310 10.81 17.04 3.85
C ILE A 310 11.14 16.52 2.45
N THR A 311 10.97 15.22 2.24
CA THR A 311 11.27 14.55 0.98
C THR A 311 10.12 13.64 0.59
N LEU A 312 9.64 13.76 -0.66
CA LEU A 312 8.43 13.09 -1.11
C LEU A 312 8.55 12.59 -2.56
N ARG A 313 8.12 11.35 -2.74
CA ARG A 313 7.59 10.79 -3.99
C ARG A 313 6.12 10.49 -3.76
N SER A 314 5.25 10.79 -4.73
CA SER A 314 3.81 10.57 -4.58
C SER A 314 3.12 10.10 -5.85
N GLU A 315 1.94 9.52 -5.67
CA GLU A 315 0.95 9.22 -6.71
C GLU A 315 -0.44 9.62 -6.20
N LEU A 316 -1.19 10.36 -7.02
CA LEU A 316 -2.58 10.68 -6.71
C LEU A 316 -3.48 9.60 -7.33
N LEU A 317 -4.53 9.23 -6.60
CA LEU A 317 -5.48 8.22 -7.04
C LEU A 317 -6.85 8.86 -7.23
N GLY A 318 -7.55 8.48 -8.29
CA GLY A 318 -8.84 9.07 -8.62
C GLY A 318 -9.38 8.62 -9.96
N CYS A 319 -10.25 9.46 -10.52
CA CYS A 319 -10.81 9.35 -11.86
C CYS A 319 -11.31 10.73 -12.30
N THR A 320 -11.39 10.94 -13.60
CA THR A 320 -12.10 12.07 -14.20
C THR A 320 -13.61 11.92 -13.95
N ALA A 321 -14.32 13.04 -13.82
CA ALA A 321 -15.76 13.02 -13.52
C ALA A 321 -16.64 12.43 -14.64
N GLU A 322 -16.06 12.10 -15.79
CA GLU A 322 -16.76 11.62 -16.99
C GLU A 322 -16.77 10.08 -17.16
N ASP A 323 -16.23 9.30 -16.22
CA ASP A 323 -16.25 7.82 -16.27
C ASP A 323 -17.15 7.15 -15.21
#